data_AF-A0A1J8Q1I5-F1
#
_entry.id   AF-A0A1J8Q1I5-F1
#
_cell.length_a   1.000
_cell.length_b   1.000
_cell.length_c   1.000
_cell.angle_alpha   90.00
_cell.angle_beta   90.00
_cell.angle_gamma   90.00
#
_symmetry.space_group_name_H-M   'P 1'
#
loop_
_entity.id
_entity.type
_entity.pdbx_description
1 polymer ?
#
loop_
_entity_poly.entity_id
_entity_poly.type
_entity_poly.pdbx_seq_one_letter_code
_entity_poly.pdbx_strand_id
1 'polypeptide(L)'
;MSSKLYILVILVFVPQRLGRHSSYVFYLGPDLPSHPTLNIPVVQQPNQLQPSASTSSSPSDVPRTVSLKRPFHNLVQRPTFSRNGSPSASEPPTQRLKVGTAQKPTAVPATSHTSSGVPILKINAAQSQVALPVRQALLKSLYEHFVVLYDAILPLHPTIASEHALRQEEQVYSKSTKLTYRNAVINSIAALKRRSIPASISHSSVGTEDDLAARAESRKKLDNLMLTQNVLKSLVMSLEDLQAWGFITQVPEGIGGDKPTAEGQVVQCERCTQSYMVKNNPPSEECHYHWGKLFTHKVNGERLRSYSCCSKLAEEAGCTRGHHIFYESRADDLHSRHAFSFTRPSVADMEKDPTDTALDVVSLDCEMIYTTGGMRVARVSVVDGSGKQVLDELVRMDDGVEVIDYNTRFSGITQEDHVHAALSLSSIRKSLDAFINRDTIVIGHALHNDLNTLRIVHHQCIDTAILFPHRAGPPYRRSLRDLVKEHLGLTIQAGGGTSGHSSVEDSVATLDLVRWYVLNKLKPTAKT
;
A
#
# COMPACT_ATOMS: atom_id res chain seq x y z
N MET A 1 -33.04 -49.96 28.46
CA MET A 1 -32.02 -50.54 27.57
C MET A 1 -31.09 -49.42 27.10
N SER A 2 -29.78 -49.68 27.23
CA SER A 2 -28.61 -48.90 26.78
C SER A 2 -28.33 -47.53 27.37
N SER A 3 -27.62 -47.58 28.49
CA SER A 3 -26.73 -46.57 29.06
C SER A 3 -25.57 -46.24 28.09
N LYS A 4 -25.28 -44.95 27.86
CA LYS A 4 -24.04 -44.50 27.23
C LYS A 4 -23.08 -43.97 28.32
N LEU A 5 -21.97 -44.69 28.45
CA LEU A 5 -20.89 -44.47 29.40
C LEU A 5 -19.95 -43.38 28.85
N TYR A 6 -19.75 -42.31 29.62
CA TYR A 6 -18.69 -41.33 29.39
C TYR A 6 -17.40 -41.89 30.02
N ILE A 7 -16.35 -42.08 29.23
CA ILE A 7 -15.02 -42.44 29.74
C ILE A 7 -14.18 -41.15 29.80
N LEU A 8 -13.97 -40.70 31.03
CA LEU A 8 -13.01 -39.70 31.45
C LEU A 8 -11.65 -40.40 31.62
N VAL A 9 -10.66 -40.09 30.77
CA VAL A 9 -9.29 -40.61 30.95
C VAL A 9 -8.50 -39.59 31.77
N ILE A 10 -8.31 -39.91 33.05
CA ILE A 10 -7.36 -39.26 33.95
C ILE A 10 -6.02 -39.99 33.79
N LEU A 11 -5.01 -39.34 33.23
CA LEU A 11 -3.64 -39.85 33.21
C LEU A 11 -2.92 -39.42 34.49
N VAL A 12 -2.68 -40.40 35.37
CA VAL A 12 -1.86 -40.27 36.57
C VAL A 12 -0.39 -40.50 36.20
N PHE A 13 0.47 -39.54 36.56
CA PHE A 13 1.93 -39.65 36.47
C PHE A 13 2.48 -40.60 37.54
N VAL A 14 3.30 -41.57 37.13
CA VAL A 14 4.23 -42.29 38.02
C VAL A 14 5.61 -42.33 37.37
N PRO A 15 6.70 -41.91 38.05
CA PRO A 15 8.03 -41.87 37.47
C PRO A 15 8.80 -43.17 37.75
N GLN A 16 9.48 -43.74 36.75
CA GLN A 16 10.58 -44.68 36.99
C GLN A 16 11.76 -44.39 36.06
N ARG A 17 12.91 -44.17 36.70
CA ARG A 17 14.25 -44.13 36.10
C ARG A 17 14.78 -45.55 35.91
N LEU A 18 15.47 -45.80 34.79
CA LEU A 18 16.86 -46.32 34.68
C LEU A 18 17.06 -47.14 33.39
N GLY A 19 18.03 -46.70 32.57
CA GLY A 19 19.18 -47.54 32.21
C GLY A 19 19.16 -48.40 30.92
N ARG A 20 19.99 -47.95 29.96
CA ARG A 20 20.84 -48.70 29.00
C ARG A 20 20.24 -49.36 27.75
N HIS A 21 20.71 -48.82 26.61
CA HIS A 21 21.09 -49.41 25.32
C HIS A 21 20.52 -50.79 24.92
N SER A 22 19.79 -50.81 23.80
CA SER A 22 19.95 -51.83 22.76
C SER A 22 19.54 -51.27 21.39
N SER A 23 20.44 -51.36 20.43
CA SER A 23 20.23 -51.09 19.02
C SER A 23 19.27 -52.13 18.42
N TYR A 24 18.28 -51.71 17.63
CA TYR A 24 17.56 -52.60 16.72
C TYR A 24 17.33 -51.93 15.37
N VAL A 25 17.85 -52.60 14.34
CA VAL A 25 17.67 -52.37 12.91
C VAL A 25 16.32 -52.97 12.51
N PHE A 26 15.48 -52.23 11.78
CA PHE A 26 14.27 -52.79 11.16
C PHE A 26 14.37 -52.68 9.63
N TYR A 27 14.25 -53.84 8.98
CA TYR A 27 14.12 -54.01 7.54
C TYR A 27 12.69 -53.66 7.09
N LEU A 28 12.59 -52.94 5.97
CA LEU A 28 11.34 -52.69 5.23
C LEU A 28 10.94 -53.93 4.44
N GLY A 29 9.72 -54.41 4.64
CA GLY A 29 9.03 -55.35 3.76
C GLY A 29 7.75 -54.71 3.21
N PRO A 30 7.37 -54.96 1.95
CA PRO A 30 6.23 -54.33 1.30
C PRO A 30 4.91 -55.04 1.64
N ASP A 31 3.81 -54.35 1.35
CA ASP A 31 2.40 -54.78 1.39
C ASP A 31 1.60 -54.42 2.65
N LEU A 32 0.74 -53.40 2.51
CA LEU A 32 -0.60 -53.26 3.12
C LEU A 32 -1.30 -52.00 2.54
N PRO A 33 -2.64 -51.88 2.63
CA PRO A 33 -3.53 -51.81 1.47
C PRO A 33 -4.16 -50.42 1.25
N SER A 34 -4.86 -50.31 0.12
CA SER A 34 -5.63 -49.15 -0.38
C SER A 34 -6.42 -48.38 0.69
N HIS A 35 -6.26 -47.06 0.66
CA HIS A 35 -6.88 -46.07 1.55
C HIS A 35 -8.43 -46.13 1.55
N PRO A 36 -9.08 -45.87 2.71
CA PRO A 36 -10.51 -45.67 2.79
C PRO A 36 -10.93 -44.27 2.30
N THR A 37 -11.97 -44.22 1.48
CA THR A 37 -12.60 -43.00 0.95
C THR A 37 -13.29 -42.21 2.06
N LEU A 38 -12.85 -40.97 2.29
CA LEU A 38 -13.52 -40.03 3.19
C LEU A 38 -14.67 -39.32 2.43
N ASN A 39 -15.91 -39.66 2.78
CA ASN A 39 -17.11 -38.93 2.37
C ASN A 39 -17.26 -37.67 3.25
N ILE A 40 -17.03 -36.50 2.66
CA ILE A 40 -17.31 -35.20 3.30
C ILE A 40 -18.75 -34.79 2.97
N PRO A 41 -19.64 -34.58 3.97
CA PRO A 41 -20.96 -34.04 3.72
C PRO A 41 -20.87 -32.54 3.36
N VAL A 42 -21.44 -32.19 2.20
CA VAL A 42 -21.61 -30.82 1.73
C VAL A 42 -22.57 -30.07 2.66
N VAL A 43 -22.07 -29.04 3.36
CA VAL A 43 -22.91 -28.09 4.09
C VAL A 43 -23.52 -27.12 3.09
N GLN A 44 -24.85 -27.17 2.95
CA GLN A 44 -25.63 -26.24 2.14
C GLN A 44 -25.63 -24.83 2.79
N GLN A 45 -25.42 -23.79 1.97
CA GLN A 45 -25.56 -22.40 2.38
C GLN A 45 -27.01 -22.08 2.80
N PRO A 46 -27.24 -21.29 3.86
CA PRO A 46 -28.58 -20.85 4.21
C PRO A 46 -29.09 -19.78 3.22
N ASN A 47 -30.28 -20.06 2.70
CA ASN A 47 -31.07 -19.23 1.79
C ASN A 47 -31.29 -17.80 2.31
N GLN A 48 -31.17 -16.84 1.39
CA GLN A 48 -31.61 -15.47 1.58
C GLN A 48 -33.14 -15.41 1.74
N LEU A 49 -33.60 -14.82 2.84
CA LEU A 49 -35.01 -14.49 3.06
C LEU A 49 -35.27 -13.05 2.58
N GLN A 50 -36.15 -12.92 1.58
CA GLN A 50 -36.88 -11.70 1.27
C GLN A 50 -37.93 -11.41 2.35
N PRO A 51 -38.33 -10.14 2.54
CA PRO A 51 -39.70 -9.85 2.96
C PRO A 51 -40.49 -9.11 1.87
N SER A 52 -41.60 -9.73 1.49
CA SER A 52 -42.71 -9.18 0.74
C SER A 52 -43.62 -8.28 1.61
N ALA A 53 -44.31 -7.36 0.94
CA ALA A 53 -45.19 -6.33 1.48
C ALA A 53 -46.55 -6.82 2.02
N SER A 54 -47.16 -6.03 2.93
CA SER A 54 -48.62 -5.77 2.94
C SER A 54 -49.06 -4.67 3.93
N THR A 55 -49.65 -3.60 3.35
CA THR A 55 -50.95 -2.94 3.67
C THR A 55 -51.26 -2.17 4.98
N SER A 56 -51.55 -0.88 4.77
CA SER A 56 -52.71 -0.05 5.20
C SER A 56 -53.03 0.25 6.67
N SER A 57 -53.01 1.55 7.01
CA SER A 57 -54.16 2.26 7.62
C SER A 57 -53.98 3.79 7.65
N SER A 58 -55.08 4.49 7.40
CA SER A 58 -55.41 5.91 7.61
C SER A 58 -56.92 5.94 7.99
N PRO A 59 -57.58 7.01 8.49
CA PRO A 59 -57.29 8.46 8.38
C PRO A 59 -57.67 9.30 9.65
N SER A 60 -57.97 10.62 9.45
CA SER A 60 -58.56 11.67 10.33
C SER A 60 -57.52 12.67 10.88
N ASP A 61 -57.64 14.00 10.89
CA ASP A 61 -58.74 14.95 10.61
C ASP A 61 -58.16 16.37 10.38
N VAL A 62 -58.90 17.22 9.66
CA VAL A 62 -58.72 18.67 9.42
C VAL A 62 -60.10 19.29 9.75
N PRO A 63 -60.29 20.46 10.40
CA PRO A 63 -60.07 21.79 9.77
C PRO A 63 -59.81 22.94 10.80
N ARG A 64 -59.64 24.26 10.52
CA ARG A 64 -60.10 25.17 9.45
C ARG A 64 -59.54 26.61 9.74
N THR A 65 -59.23 27.39 8.67
CA THR A 65 -59.52 28.87 8.47
C THR A 65 -58.82 29.94 9.36
N VAL A 66 -58.49 31.20 8.98
CA VAL A 66 -58.74 32.11 7.83
C VAL A 66 -57.90 33.41 7.95
N SER A 67 -57.41 33.95 6.81
CA SER A 67 -57.35 35.37 6.35
C SER A 67 -56.88 36.54 7.27
N LEU A 68 -56.39 37.73 6.84
CA LEU A 68 -56.32 38.49 5.58
C LEU A 68 -55.45 39.76 5.82
N LYS A 69 -54.97 40.37 4.72
CA LYS A 69 -54.76 41.84 4.47
C LYS A 69 -53.44 42.56 4.87
N ARG A 70 -52.71 42.95 3.80
CA ARG A 70 -51.94 44.21 3.54
C ARG A 70 -52.78 45.50 3.88
N PRO A 71 -52.27 46.77 3.88
CA PRO A 71 -51.20 47.31 2.99
C PRO A 71 -50.38 48.60 3.37
N PHE A 72 -49.44 48.96 2.47
CA PHE A 72 -49.06 50.29 1.90
C PHE A 72 -48.08 51.33 2.56
N HIS A 73 -47.13 51.78 1.69
CA HIS A 73 -46.49 53.12 1.43
C HIS A 73 -45.79 53.89 2.59
N ASN A 74 -44.75 54.72 2.46
CA ASN A 74 -44.16 55.55 1.39
C ASN A 74 -42.74 56.04 1.79
N LEU A 75 -41.82 56.12 0.80
CA LEU A 75 -40.96 57.27 0.42
C LEU A 75 -40.57 58.38 1.44
N VAL A 76 -39.30 58.85 1.40
CA VAL A 76 -38.89 60.27 1.17
C VAL A 76 -37.36 60.51 1.30
N GLN A 77 -36.79 61.04 0.20
CA GLN A 77 -35.80 62.13 -0.02
C GLN A 77 -34.33 62.15 0.48
N ARG A 78 -33.52 62.65 -0.48
CA ARG A 78 -32.16 63.23 -0.47
C ARG A 78 -32.07 64.59 0.26
N PRO A 79 -30.85 65.13 0.47
CA PRO A 79 -30.40 66.28 -0.36
C PRO A 79 -28.92 66.25 -0.80
N THR A 80 -28.55 67.31 -1.52
CA THR A 80 -27.47 67.53 -2.52
C THR A 80 -26.40 68.56 -2.09
N PHE A 81 -25.44 68.84 -3.02
CA PHE A 81 -24.54 70.01 -3.21
C PHE A 81 -23.05 69.81 -2.80
N SER A 82 -22.00 70.31 -3.48
CA SER A 82 -21.79 71.06 -4.75
C SER A 82 -20.28 71.26 -5.05
N ARG A 83 -19.90 71.34 -6.35
CA ARG A 83 -18.89 72.22 -7.03
C ARG A 83 -17.39 72.22 -6.60
N ASN A 84 -16.37 72.49 -7.44
CA ASN A 84 -16.22 73.20 -8.72
C ASN A 84 -14.81 72.92 -9.34
N GLY A 85 -14.61 73.12 -10.66
CA GLY A 85 -13.31 73.56 -11.22
C GLY A 85 -12.75 72.85 -12.47
N SER A 86 -12.95 73.46 -13.65
CA SER A 86 -12.23 73.29 -14.94
C SER A 86 -11.34 74.56 -15.19
N PRO A 87 -10.53 74.79 -16.26
CA PRO A 87 -10.64 74.28 -17.65
C PRO A 87 -9.37 74.18 -18.59
N SER A 88 -9.61 73.65 -19.80
CA SER A 88 -9.03 73.99 -21.15
C SER A 88 -7.54 73.75 -21.46
N ALA A 89 -7.06 73.56 -22.70
CA ALA A 89 -7.57 73.20 -24.04
C ALA A 89 -6.36 73.20 -25.01
N SER A 90 -6.40 72.45 -26.12
CA SER A 90 -5.97 72.82 -27.50
C SER A 90 -5.52 71.61 -28.34
N GLU A 91 -5.82 71.68 -29.64
CA GLU A 91 -6.01 70.60 -30.61
C GLU A 91 -4.97 70.70 -31.79
N PRO A 92 -5.08 69.98 -32.94
CA PRO A 92 -4.13 69.04 -33.58
C PRO A 92 -3.35 69.69 -34.79
N PRO A 93 -2.90 69.05 -35.92
CA PRO A 93 -2.83 67.64 -36.41
C PRO A 93 -1.52 67.23 -37.16
N THR A 94 -1.31 65.94 -37.52
CA THR A 94 -0.84 65.51 -38.88
C THR A 94 -0.71 63.97 -39.07
N GLN A 95 -1.08 63.50 -40.27
CA GLN A 95 -0.98 62.12 -40.78
C GLN A 95 0.45 61.73 -41.19
N ARG A 96 0.83 60.45 -41.00
CA ARG A 96 1.61 59.66 -41.98
C ARG A 96 1.30 58.16 -41.87
N LEU A 97 0.91 57.57 -43.01
CA LEU A 97 0.85 56.13 -43.25
C LEU A 97 2.26 55.51 -43.32
N LYS A 98 2.45 54.30 -42.77
CA LYS A 98 3.34 53.31 -43.39
C LYS A 98 2.99 51.86 -43.01
N VAL A 99 3.04 51.05 -44.06
CA VAL A 99 2.74 49.63 -44.21
C VAL A 99 3.83 48.76 -43.57
N GLY A 100 3.44 47.60 -43.01
CA GLY A 100 4.39 46.53 -42.66
C GLY A 100 3.85 45.55 -41.63
N THR A 101 3.51 44.34 -42.08
CA THR A 101 3.10 43.18 -41.27
C THR A 101 4.21 42.72 -40.33
N ALA A 102 3.93 42.68 -39.03
CA ALA A 102 4.72 41.94 -38.05
C ALA A 102 3.77 41.10 -37.18
N GLN A 103 3.88 39.78 -37.30
CA GLN A 103 3.17 38.83 -36.45
C GLN A 103 3.63 39.00 -35.00
N LYS A 104 2.66 39.25 -34.10
CA LYS A 104 2.88 39.33 -32.67
C LYS A 104 2.68 37.93 -32.05
N PRO A 105 3.55 37.43 -31.17
CA PRO A 105 3.38 36.12 -30.54
C PRO A 105 2.07 36.09 -29.74
N THR A 106 1.27 35.05 -29.97
CA THR A 106 0.03 34.81 -29.23
C THR A 106 0.38 34.43 -27.79
N ALA A 107 0.07 35.32 -26.85
CA ALA A 107 0.17 35.03 -25.43
C ALA A 107 -0.88 33.99 -25.04
N VAL A 108 -0.42 32.86 -24.49
CA VAL A 108 -1.26 31.88 -23.80
C VAL A 108 -1.91 32.57 -22.60
N PRO A 109 -3.23 32.46 -22.36
CA PRO A 109 -3.84 33.09 -21.20
C PRO A 109 -3.36 32.40 -19.92
N ALA A 110 -2.64 33.14 -19.08
CA ALA A 110 -2.23 32.71 -17.76
C ALA A 110 -3.46 32.60 -16.83
N THR A 111 -3.71 31.41 -16.30
CA THR A 111 -4.67 31.17 -15.20
C THR A 111 -4.17 31.84 -13.93
N SER A 112 -4.73 33.00 -13.58
CA SER A 112 -4.48 33.68 -12.30
C SER A 112 -5.40 33.09 -11.21
N HIS A 113 -4.85 32.33 -10.26
CA HIS A 113 -5.56 31.82 -9.09
C HIS A 113 -5.78 32.96 -8.07
N THR A 114 -7.02 33.22 -7.66
CA THR A 114 -7.33 34.16 -6.57
C THR A 114 -7.80 33.38 -5.34
N SER A 115 -7.12 33.64 -4.21
CA SER A 115 -7.50 33.48 -2.79
C SER A 115 -8.63 32.49 -2.42
N SER A 116 -8.32 31.58 -1.48
CA SER A 116 -9.24 30.73 -0.71
C SER A 116 -10.69 31.24 -0.68
N GLY A 117 -11.56 30.67 -1.50
CA GLY A 117 -12.93 31.14 -1.66
C GLY A 117 -13.63 30.57 -2.89
N VAL A 118 -14.91 30.93 -3.04
CA VAL A 118 -15.72 30.52 -4.19
C VAL A 118 -15.04 31.00 -5.48
N PRO A 119 -14.68 30.10 -6.41
CA PRO A 119 -14.00 30.50 -7.63
C PRO A 119 -14.92 31.29 -8.57
N ILE A 120 -14.36 32.24 -9.32
CA ILE A 120 -15.07 33.08 -10.28
C ILE A 120 -14.71 32.67 -11.72
N LEU A 121 -15.73 32.48 -12.56
CA LEU A 121 -15.56 32.19 -13.98
C LEU A 121 -15.12 33.45 -14.74
N LYS A 122 -13.86 33.49 -15.18
CA LYS A 122 -13.31 34.58 -16.01
C LYS A 122 -13.45 34.26 -17.51
N ILE A 123 -14.68 34.18 -18.01
CA ILE A 123 -14.99 33.85 -19.42
C ILE A 123 -15.87 34.92 -20.06
N ASN A 124 -15.71 35.12 -21.37
CA ASN A 124 -16.54 36.05 -22.12
C ASN A 124 -17.95 35.49 -22.27
N ALA A 125 -18.98 36.29 -21.93
CA ALA A 125 -20.38 35.89 -22.02
C ALA A 125 -20.78 35.41 -23.43
N ALA A 126 -20.18 35.99 -24.48
CA ALA A 126 -20.44 35.60 -25.87
C ALA A 126 -19.95 34.18 -26.23
N GLN A 127 -19.02 33.62 -25.45
CA GLN A 127 -18.45 32.30 -25.68
C GLN A 127 -19.18 31.19 -24.91
N SER A 128 -20.12 31.55 -24.03
CA SER A 128 -20.83 30.59 -23.18
C SER A 128 -22.20 30.23 -23.75
N GLN A 129 -22.45 28.94 -23.97
CA GLN A 129 -23.75 28.41 -24.39
C GLN A 129 -24.80 28.46 -23.27
N VAL A 130 -24.33 28.55 -22.02
CA VAL A 130 -25.15 28.68 -20.80
C VAL A 130 -24.92 30.07 -20.19
N ALA A 131 -25.99 30.70 -19.69
CA ALA A 131 -25.88 32.02 -19.07
C ALA A 131 -24.88 32.00 -17.89
N LEU A 132 -23.93 32.96 -17.87
CA LEU A 132 -22.88 33.03 -16.86
C LEU A 132 -23.39 33.04 -15.42
N PRO A 133 -24.48 33.74 -15.06
CA PRO A 133 -25.02 33.68 -13.70
C PRO A 133 -25.41 32.27 -13.27
N VAL A 134 -25.92 31.45 -14.20
CA VAL A 134 -26.30 30.06 -13.94
C VAL A 134 -25.06 29.19 -13.72
N ARG A 135 -24.05 29.31 -14.60
CA ARG A 135 -22.77 28.60 -14.45
C ARG A 135 -22.09 28.97 -13.12
N GLN A 136 -22.05 30.26 -12.79
CA GLN A 136 -21.43 30.77 -11.57
C GLN A 136 -22.15 30.27 -10.30
N ALA A 137 -23.48 30.20 -10.31
CA ALA A 137 -24.26 29.65 -9.20
C ALA A 137 -24.02 28.14 -9.01
N LEU A 138 -23.93 27.38 -10.10
CA LEU A 138 -23.65 25.94 -10.06
C LEU A 138 -22.19 25.64 -9.67
N LEU A 139 -21.24 26.44 -10.15
CA LEU A 139 -19.84 26.39 -9.71
C LEU A 139 -19.71 26.65 -8.20
N LYS A 140 -20.44 27.64 -7.67
CA LYS A 140 -20.49 27.90 -6.23
C LYS A 140 -20.97 26.67 -5.47
N SER A 141 -22.01 26.00 -5.96
CA SER A 141 -22.52 24.77 -5.33
C SER A 141 -21.51 23.63 -5.40
N LEU A 142 -20.83 23.41 -6.53
CA LEU A 142 -19.73 22.44 -6.62
C LEU A 142 -18.63 22.73 -5.59
N TYR A 143 -18.19 23.99 -5.50
CA TYR A 143 -17.19 24.43 -4.54
C TYR A 143 -17.59 24.13 -3.09
N GLU A 144 -18.82 24.46 -2.69
CA GLU A 144 -19.31 24.19 -1.33
C GLU A 144 -19.24 22.69 -0.99
N HIS A 145 -19.56 21.82 -1.93
CA HIS A 145 -19.49 20.37 -1.72
C HIS A 145 -18.04 19.85 -1.70
N PHE A 146 -17.14 20.42 -2.50
CA PHE A 146 -15.71 20.12 -2.38
C PHE A 146 -15.14 20.59 -1.04
N VAL A 147 -15.58 21.74 -0.51
CA VAL A 147 -15.17 22.21 0.81
C VAL A 147 -15.58 21.22 1.89
N VAL A 148 -16.82 20.72 1.87
CA VAL A 148 -17.30 19.69 2.81
C VAL A 148 -16.49 18.40 2.67
N LEU A 149 -16.23 17.95 1.44
CA LEU A 149 -15.44 16.74 1.21
C LEU A 149 -14.00 16.90 1.71
N TYR A 150 -13.38 18.06 1.51
CA TYR A 150 -11.96 18.30 1.76
C TYR A 150 -11.64 18.93 3.13
N ASP A 151 -12.58 18.90 4.07
CA ASP A 151 -12.45 19.53 5.39
C ASP A 151 -11.09 19.24 6.07
N ALA A 152 -10.67 17.97 6.10
CA ALA A 152 -9.41 17.54 6.72
C ALA A 152 -8.14 17.98 5.97
N ILE A 153 -8.20 18.26 4.66
CA ILE A 153 -7.03 18.55 3.83
C ILE A 153 -6.88 20.04 3.48
N LEU A 154 -7.96 20.81 3.59
CA LEU A 154 -7.99 22.25 3.29
C LEU A 154 -6.99 23.09 4.12
N PRO A 155 -6.74 22.82 5.42
CA PRO A 155 -5.76 23.60 6.20
C PRO A 155 -4.35 23.56 5.59
N LEU A 156 -3.98 22.44 4.97
CA LEU A 156 -2.69 22.27 4.31
C LEU A 156 -2.71 22.70 2.84
N HIS A 157 -3.88 22.63 2.19
CA HIS A 157 -4.07 22.90 0.77
C HIS A 157 -5.29 23.79 0.51
N PRO A 158 -5.21 25.10 0.84
CA PRO A 158 -6.38 25.98 0.86
C PRO A 158 -7.02 26.27 -0.51
N THR A 159 -6.32 26.01 -1.62
CA THR A 159 -6.80 26.29 -2.99
C THR A 159 -7.45 25.08 -3.67
N ILE A 160 -7.28 23.87 -3.11
CA ILE A 160 -7.61 22.62 -3.82
C ILE A 160 -9.11 22.49 -4.16
N ALA A 161 -9.99 22.93 -3.27
CA ALA A 161 -11.43 22.90 -3.50
C ALA A 161 -11.83 23.84 -4.65
N SER A 162 -11.26 25.05 -4.71
CA SER A 162 -11.52 26.01 -5.78
C SER A 162 -10.99 25.49 -7.13
N GLU A 163 -9.79 24.92 -7.14
CA GLU A 163 -9.19 24.32 -8.33
C GLU A 163 -10.02 23.14 -8.86
N HIS A 164 -10.44 22.22 -7.99
CA HIS A 164 -11.23 21.06 -8.39
C HIS A 164 -12.65 21.44 -8.81
N ALA A 165 -13.27 22.43 -8.17
CA ALA A 165 -14.57 22.95 -8.57
C ALA A 165 -14.54 23.55 -9.99
N LEU A 166 -13.50 24.35 -10.31
CA LEU A 166 -13.32 24.92 -11.65
C LEU A 166 -13.09 23.83 -12.71
N ARG A 167 -12.19 22.88 -12.44
CA ARG A 167 -11.91 21.77 -13.38
C ARG A 167 -13.15 20.89 -13.59
N GLN A 168 -13.90 20.57 -12.54
CA GLN A 168 -15.14 19.78 -12.64
C GLN A 168 -16.21 20.52 -13.43
N GLU A 169 -16.40 21.83 -13.18
CA GLU A 169 -17.38 22.62 -13.92
C GLU A 169 -17.05 22.68 -15.41
N GLU A 170 -15.78 22.89 -15.77
CA GLU A 170 -15.34 22.93 -17.16
C GLU A 170 -15.47 21.56 -17.85
N GLN A 171 -15.17 20.46 -17.15
CA GLN A 171 -15.38 19.09 -17.65
C GLN A 171 -16.86 18.82 -17.92
N VAL A 172 -17.75 19.23 -17.02
CA VAL A 172 -19.20 19.09 -17.22
C VAL A 172 -19.67 19.99 -18.35
N TYR A 173 -19.20 21.24 -18.41
CA TYR A 173 -19.57 22.21 -19.44
C TYR A 173 -19.20 21.72 -20.85
N SER A 174 -17.96 21.26 -21.03
CA SER A 174 -17.46 20.77 -22.33
C SER A 174 -18.19 19.53 -22.85
N LYS A 175 -18.73 18.69 -21.97
CA LYS A 175 -19.48 17.46 -22.33
C LYS A 175 -21.01 17.65 -22.38
N SER A 176 -21.51 18.83 -22.00
CA SER A 176 -22.93 19.10 -21.87
C SER A 176 -23.45 20.05 -22.95
N THR A 177 -24.77 20.04 -23.12
CA THR A 177 -25.49 21.04 -23.89
C THR A 177 -26.15 22.05 -22.96
N LYS A 178 -26.69 23.14 -23.51
CA LYS A 178 -27.46 24.13 -22.75
C LYS A 178 -28.57 23.53 -21.88
N LEU A 179 -29.24 22.48 -22.36
CA LEU A 179 -30.37 21.83 -21.67
C LEU A 179 -29.91 20.80 -20.64
N THR A 180 -28.77 20.13 -20.87
CA THR A 180 -28.29 19.04 -20.00
C THR A 180 -27.33 19.50 -18.91
N TYR A 181 -26.68 20.65 -19.08
CA TYR A 181 -25.64 21.17 -18.19
C TYR A 181 -26.06 21.23 -16.72
N ARG A 182 -27.24 21.78 -16.41
CA ARG A 182 -27.73 21.89 -15.03
C ARG A 182 -27.84 20.51 -14.37
N ASN A 183 -28.42 19.54 -15.07
CA ASN A 183 -28.61 18.19 -14.54
C ASN A 183 -27.26 17.46 -14.42
N ALA A 184 -26.34 17.68 -15.35
CA ALA A 184 -24.99 17.13 -15.29
C ALA A 184 -24.22 17.62 -14.05
N VAL A 185 -24.28 18.93 -13.72
CA VAL A 185 -23.66 19.45 -12.49
C VAL A 185 -24.31 18.87 -11.24
N ILE A 186 -25.64 18.74 -11.21
CA ILE A 186 -26.37 18.13 -10.07
C ILE A 186 -25.92 16.67 -9.87
N ASN A 187 -25.74 15.91 -10.95
CA ASN A 187 -25.24 14.54 -10.89
C ASN A 187 -23.81 14.49 -10.34
N SER A 188 -22.93 15.39 -10.77
CA SER A 188 -21.57 15.48 -10.22
C SER A 188 -21.57 15.81 -8.73
N ILE A 189 -22.46 16.69 -8.28
CA ILE A 189 -22.65 16.97 -6.84
C ILE A 189 -23.13 15.72 -6.09
N ALA A 190 -24.10 14.99 -6.65
CA ALA A 190 -24.61 13.75 -6.05
C ALA A 190 -23.54 12.65 -5.98
N ALA A 191 -22.62 12.60 -6.95
CA ALA A 191 -21.46 11.70 -6.91
C ALA A 191 -20.46 12.15 -5.84
N LEU A 192 -20.16 13.45 -5.73
CA LEU A 192 -19.27 14.00 -4.70
C LEU A 192 -19.75 13.65 -3.28
N LYS A 193 -21.06 13.77 -3.01
CA LYS A 193 -21.66 13.42 -1.71
C LYS A 193 -21.50 11.96 -1.30
N ARG A 194 -21.31 11.06 -2.27
CA ARG A 194 -21.16 9.61 -2.02
C ARG A 194 -19.71 9.19 -1.83
N ARG A 195 -18.75 10.11 -1.95
CA ARG A 195 -17.32 9.81 -1.80
C ARG A 195 -16.94 9.67 -0.33
N SER A 196 -15.94 8.83 -0.07
CA SER A 196 -15.29 8.75 1.23
C SER A 196 -14.49 10.02 1.52
N ILE A 197 -14.51 10.45 2.78
CA ILE A 197 -13.84 11.66 3.26
C ILE A 197 -12.31 11.41 3.27
N PRO A 198 -11.53 12.17 2.48
CA PRO A 198 -10.08 12.02 2.40
C PRO A 198 -9.36 12.58 3.63
N ALA A 199 -8.47 11.78 4.22
CA ALA A 199 -7.55 12.24 5.28
C ALA A 199 -6.27 12.89 4.72
N SER A 200 -5.97 12.74 3.42
CA SER A 200 -4.81 13.33 2.77
C SER A 200 -5.07 13.62 1.29
N ILE A 201 -4.25 14.48 0.68
CA ILE A 201 -4.37 14.86 -0.74
C ILE A 201 -4.22 13.67 -1.70
N SER A 202 -3.51 12.61 -1.29
CA SER A 202 -3.29 11.41 -2.09
C SER A 202 -4.43 10.39 -1.99
N HIS A 203 -5.50 10.71 -1.29
CA HIS A 203 -6.62 9.80 -1.13
C HIS A 203 -7.37 9.61 -2.46
N SER A 204 -7.85 8.39 -2.72
CA SER A 204 -8.46 7.99 -4.00
C SER A 204 -9.70 8.81 -4.39
N SER A 205 -10.41 9.38 -3.41
CA SER A 205 -11.59 10.23 -3.63
C SER A 205 -11.26 11.68 -4.03
N VAL A 206 -9.99 12.09 -3.96
CA VAL A 206 -9.54 13.46 -4.28
C VAL A 206 -9.39 13.65 -5.79
N GLY A 207 -9.99 14.71 -6.31
CA GLY A 207 -9.97 15.07 -7.74
C GLY A 207 -11.36 15.27 -8.32
N THR A 208 -11.43 15.53 -9.63
CA THR A 208 -12.68 15.58 -10.38
C THR A 208 -13.16 14.17 -10.76
N GLU A 209 -14.38 14.05 -11.27
CA GLU A 209 -14.91 12.78 -11.79
C GLU A 209 -14.04 12.21 -12.91
N ASP A 210 -13.52 13.05 -13.81
CA ASP A 210 -12.61 12.60 -14.86
C ASP A 210 -11.28 12.10 -14.28
N ASP A 211 -10.74 12.74 -13.23
CA ASP A 211 -9.52 12.25 -12.57
C ASP A 211 -9.75 10.85 -11.98
N LEU A 212 -10.91 10.64 -11.33
CA LEU A 212 -11.30 9.35 -10.77
C LEU A 212 -11.52 8.30 -11.86
N ALA A 213 -12.19 8.66 -12.96
CA ALA A 213 -12.40 7.78 -14.10
C ALA A 213 -11.08 7.40 -14.79
N ALA A 214 -10.15 8.36 -14.95
CA ALA A 214 -8.84 8.11 -15.52
C ALA A 214 -7.99 7.19 -14.64
N ARG A 215 -8.05 7.33 -13.30
CA ARG A 215 -7.41 6.40 -12.36
C ARG A 215 -8.03 5.00 -12.45
N ALA A 216 -9.36 4.91 -12.51
CA ALA A 216 -10.05 3.64 -12.65
C ALA A 216 -9.69 2.93 -13.96
N GLU A 217 -9.61 3.66 -15.07
CA GLU A 217 -9.18 3.11 -16.36
C GLU A 217 -7.70 2.69 -16.35
N SER A 218 -6.83 3.48 -15.72
CA SER A 218 -5.41 3.13 -15.56
C SER A 218 -5.24 1.86 -14.72
N ARG A 219 -6.03 1.70 -13.66
CA ARG A 219 -6.06 0.48 -12.85
C ARG A 219 -6.55 -0.72 -13.65
N LYS A 220 -7.64 -0.59 -14.42
CA LYS A 220 -8.08 -1.67 -15.34
C LYS A 220 -6.99 -2.10 -16.32
N LYS A 221 -6.20 -1.16 -16.83
CA LYS A 221 -5.06 -1.47 -17.72
C LYS A 221 -3.95 -2.23 -16.99
N LEU A 222 -3.66 -1.88 -15.74
CA LEU A 222 -2.72 -2.62 -14.90
C LEU A 222 -3.25 -4.04 -14.64
N ASP A 223 -4.50 -4.17 -14.20
CA ASP A 223 -5.12 -5.45 -13.85
C ASP A 223 -5.19 -6.40 -15.07
N ASN A 224 -5.44 -5.85 -16.27
CA ASN A 224 -5.46 -6.63 -17.51
C ASN A 224 -4.06 -7.01 -18.02
N LEU A 225 -2.99 -6.42 -17.49
CA LEU A 225 -1.63 -6.76 -17.88
C LEU A 225 -1.16 -8.02 -17.15
N MET A 226 -1.20 -9.14 -17.85
CA MET A 226 -0.55 -10.37 -17.41
C MET A 226 0.96 -10.26 -17.63
N LEU A 227 1.70 -10.28 -16.53
CA LEU A 227 3.16 -10.34 -16.57
C LEU A 227 3.59 -11.77 -16.91
N THR A 228 4.42 -11.90 -17.94
CA THR A 228 5.00 -13.17 -18.37
C THR A 228 6.52 -13.04 -18.35
N GLN A 229 7.21 -14.19 -18.31
CA GLN A 229 8.66 -14.23 -18.27
C GLN A 229 9.31 -13.44 -19.42
N ASN A 230 8.73 -13.53 -20.63
CA ASN A 230 9.23 -12.84 -21.83
C ASN A 230 9.19 -11.31 -21.72
N VAL A 231 8.14 -10.77 -21.08
CA VAL A 231 7.98 -9.32 -20.89
C VAL A 231 8.99 -8.79 -19.86
N LEU A 232 9.30 -9.61 -18.86
CA LEU A 232 10.11 -9.21 -17.70
C LEU A 232 11.59 -9.52 -17.83
N LYS A 233 12.00 -10.35 -18.80
CA LYS A 233 13.38 -10.82 -18.94
C LYS A 233 14.44 -9.71 -18.95
N SER A 234 14.13 -8.55 -19.53
CA SER A 234 15.06 -7.40 -19.56
C SER A 234 15.18 -6.64 -18.24
N LEU A 235 14.30 -6.92 -17.27
CA LEU A 235 14.28 -6.29 -15.94
C LEU A 235 14.94 -7.17 -14.87
N VAL A 236 15.22 -8.44 -15.18
CA VAL A 236 15.89 -9.36 -14.27
C VAL A 236 17.29 -8.83 -13.95
N MET A 237 17.62 -8.83 -12.67
CA MET A 237 18.91 -8.33 -12.18
C MET A 237 20.07 -9.21 -12.66
N SER A 238 21.22 -8.59 -12.92
CA SER A 238 22.45 -9.33 -13.18
C SER A 238 22.98 -9.98 -11.89
N LEU A 239 23.85 -11.00 -12.01
CA LEU A 239 24.50 -11.60 -10.84
C LEU A 239 25.33 -10.58 -10.05
N GLU A 240 25.97 -9.64 -10.75
CA GLU A 240 26.75 -8.56 -10.13
C GLU A 240 25.83 -7.62 -9.34
N ASP A 241 24.67 -7.24 -9.89
CA ASP A 241 23.69 -6.42 -9.18
C ASP A 241 23.14 -7.18 -7.95
N LEU A 242 22.83 -8.47 -8.07
CA LEU A 242 22.40 -9.27 -6.93
C LEU A 242 23.42 -9.23 -5.79
N GLN A 243 24.70 -9.42 -6.10
CA GLN A 243 25.78 -9.36 -5.11
C GLN A 243 25.92 -7.95 -4.51
N ALA A 244 25.93 -6.90 -5.34
CA ALA A 244 26.07 -5.52 -4.91
C ALA A 244 24.94 -5.08 -3.96
N TRP A 245 23.75 -5.66 -4.10
CA TRP A 245 22.57 -5.34 -3.29
C TRP A 245 22.33 -6.29 -2.12
N GLY A 246 23.27 -7.22 -1.85
CA GLY A 246 23.27 -8.06 -0.65
C GLY A 246 22.47 -9.36 -0.76
N PHE A 247 22.15 -9.80 -1.98
CA PHE A 247 21.61 -11.13 -2.21
C PHE A 247 22.71 -12.19 -2.03
N ILE A 248 22.39 -13.26 -1.32
CA ILE A 248 23.24 -14.46 -1.30
C ILE A 248 23.07 -15.18 -2.64
N THR A 249 24.14 -15.22 -3.43
CA THR A 249 24.11 -15.77 -4.81
C THR A 249 24.63 -17.20 -4.90
N GLN A 250 25.28 -17.70 -3.85
CA GLN A 250 25.77 -19.07 -3.73
C GLN A 250 25.47 -19.59 -2.33
N VAL A 251 25.20 -20.88 -2.21
CA VAL A 251 25.05 -21.53 -0.90
C VAL A 251 26.43 -21.52 -0.22
N PRO A 252 26.56 -20.97 1.01
CA PRO A 252 27.80 -21.02 1.76
C PRO A 252 28.29 -22.45 2.00
N GLU A 253 29.59 -22.62 2.21
CA GLU A 253 30.18 -23.94 2.47
C GLU A 253 29.74 -24.50 3.84
N GLY A 254 29.61 -25.83 3.90
CA GLY A 254 29.18 -26.55 5.10
C GLY A 254 27.78 -27.13 4.98
N ILE A 255 27.30 -27.74 6.08
CA ILE A 255 25.95 -28.34 6.13
C ILE A 255 24.87 -27.28 6.39
N GLY A 256 25.21 -26.22 7.12
CA GLY A 256 24.28 -25.23 7.64
C GLY A 256 23.32 -25.80 8.71
N GLY A 257 22.70 -24.91 9.47
CA GLY A 257 21.79 -25.27 10.56
C GLY A 257 22.45 -25.95 11.76
N ASP A 258 23.77 -25.92 11.88
CA ASP A 258 24.53 -26.49 13.00
C ASP A 258 24.41 -25.65 14.28
N LYS A 259 24.04 -24.37 14.16
CA LYS A 259 23.91 -23.41 15.27
C LYS A 259 22.61 -22.63 15.17
N PRO A 260 21.44 -23.28 15.34
CA PRO A 260 20.13 -22.66 15.10
C PRO A 260 19.84 -21.45 16.01
N THR A 261 20.49 -21.40 17.18
CA THR A 261 20.36 -20.34 18.19
C THR A 261 21.71 -19.71 18.55
N ALA A 262 21.69 -18.43 18.85
CA ALA A 262 22.79 -17.63 19.38
C ALA A 262 22.79 -17.56 20.92
N GLU A 263 21.93 -18.32 21.60
CA GLU A 263 21.83 -18.32 23.06
C GLU A 263 23.21 -18.49 23.73
N GLY A 264 23.47 -17.66 24.74
CA GLY A 264 24.75 -17.60 25.45
C GLY A 264 25.84 -16.78 24.76
N GLN A 265 25.64 -16.35 23.50
CA GLN A 265 26.58 -15.48 22.79
C GLN A 265 26.37 -14.01 23.18
N VAL A 266 27.48 -13.27 23.27
CA VAL A 266 27.44 -11.81 23.48
C VAL A 266 27.40 -11.14 22.11
N VAL A 267 26.35 -10.36 21.87
CA VAL A 267 26.09 -9.66 20.61
C VAL A 267 25.78 -8.19 20.87
N GLN A 268 25.82 -7.36 19.82
CA GLN A 268 25.47 -5.94 19.91
C GLN A 268 23.98 -5.75 19.59
N CYS A 269 23.28 -4.96 20.41
CA CYS A 269 21.87 -4.67 20.19
C CYS A 269 21.65 -3.71 19.01
N GLU A 270 20.84 -4.08 18.02
CA GLU A 270 20.51 -3.23 16.86
C GLU A 270 19.70 -1.97 17.23
N ARG A 271 19.05 -1.97 18.39
CA ARG A 271 18.17 -0.89 18.84
C ARG A 271 18.90 0.18 19.63
N CYS A 272 19.66 -0.23 20.64
CA CYS A 272 20.33 0.68 21.58
C CYS A 272 21.85 0.62 21.51
N THR A 273 22.43 -0.23 20.64
CA THR A 273 23.88 -0.44 20.45
C THR A 273 24.65 -1.03 21.64
N GLN A 274 23.96 -1.33 22.75
CA GLN A 274 24.56 -1.96 23.92
C GLN A 274 24.86 -3.45 23.66
N SER A 275 26.00 -3.93 24.12
CA SER A 275 26.32 -5.37 24.13
C SER A 275 25.50 -6.11 25.19
N TYR A 276 24.95 -7.26 24.81
CA TYR A 276 24.16 -8.10 25.70
C TYR A 276 24.36 -9.57 25.35
N MET A 277 24.02 -10.46 26.27
CA MET A 277 24.02 -11.90 26.03
C MET A 277 22.64 -12.34 25.56
N VAL A 278 22.56 -13.07 24.45
CA VAL A 278 21.31 -13.65 23.96
C VAL A 278 20.83 -14.70 24.96
N LYS A 279 19.57 -14.59 25.37
CA LYS A 279 18.93 -15.51 26.32
C LYS A 279 17.57 -15.92 25.80
N ASN A 280 17.11 -17.11 26.16
CA ASN A 280 15.71 -17.48 26.04
C ASN A 280 14.84 -16.64 26.99
N ASN A 281 13.67 -16.21 26.52
CA ASN A 281 12.68 -15.41 27.24
C ASN A 281 13.28 -14.20 28.01
N PRO A 282 13.95 -13.27 27.30
CA PRO A 282 14.58 -12.13 27.94
C PRO A 282 13.54 -11.11 28.43
N PRO A 283 13.82 -10.34 29.50
CA PRO A 283 12.92 -9.29 29.97
C PRO A 283 12.62 -8.23 28.89
N SER A 284 11.36 -7.80 28.80
CA SER A 284 10.85 -6.94 27.72
C SER A 284 11.10 -5.44 27.87
N GLU A 285 11.78 -4.99 28.93
CA GLU A 285 11.93 -3.56 29.24
C GLU A 285 13.38 -3.08 29.47
N GLU A 286 14.36 -3.91 29.15
CA GLU A 286 15.79 -3.61 29.32
C GLU A 286 16.33 -2.67 28.23
N CYS A 287 15.84 -2.79 26.99
CA CYS A 287 16.33 -1.98 25.87
C CYS A 287 15.50 -0.70 25.71
N HIS A 288 16.17 0.46 25.72
CA HIS A 288 15.54 1.77 25.51
C HIS A 288 16.01 2.33 24.17
N TYR A 289 15.09 2.57 23.24
CA TYR A 289 15.41 2.91 21.86
C TYR A 289 14.36 3.77 21.18
N HIS A 290 14.73 4.35 20.03
CA HIS A 290 13.81 5.01 19.11
C HIS A 290 13.54 4.08 17.94
N TRP A 291 12.27 3.71 17.73
CA TRP A 291 11.88 2.89 16.58
C TRP A 291 11.76 3.72 15.29
N GLY A 292 11.59 5.04 15.40
CA GLY A 292 11.45 5.94 14.26
C GLY A 292 12.80 6.23 13.60
N LYS A 293 12.77 6.58 12.32
CA LYS A 293 13.98 6.99 11.60
C LYS A 293 14.35 8.42 11.98
N LEU A 294 15.65 8.67 12.06
CA LEU A 294 16.18 10.01 12.26
C LEU A 294 16.05 10.80 10.95
N PHE A 295 15.37 11.94 10.98
CA PHE A 295 15.18 12.79 9.80
C PHE A 295 15.63 14.22 10.08
N THR A 296 16.09 14.90 9.03
CA THR A 296 16.54 16.29 9.12
C THR A 296 15.41 17.21 8.67
N HIS A 297 15.08 18.20 9.49
CA HIS A 297 14.12 19.25 9.15
C HIS A 297 14.67 20.62 9.55
N LYS A 298 14.08 21.69 9.00
CA LYS A 298 14.48 23.07 9.32
C LYS A 298 13.48 23.70 10.27
N VAL A 299 13.96 24.23 11.39
CA VAL A 299 13.17 25.07 12.31
C VAL A 299 13.93 26.38 12.45
N ASN A 300 13.27 27.52 12.20
CA ASN A 300 13.88 28.86 12.27
C ASN A 300 15.20 29.01 11.47
N GLY A 301 15.33 28.27 10.36
CA GLY A 301 16.54 28.29 9.52
C GLY A 301 17.65 27.33 9.96
N GLU A 302 17.58 26.78 11.17
CA GLU A 302 18.53 25.80 11.70
C GLU A 302 18.14 24.38 11.30
N ARG A 303 19.13 23.53 11.01
CA ARG A 303 18.90 22.12 10.63
C ARG A 303 18.91 21.26 11.88
N LEU A 304 17.75 20.78 12.31
CA LEU A 304 17.64 19.84 13.41
C LEU A 304 17.42 18.41 12.90
N ARG A 305 17.99 17.45 13.63
CA ARG A 305 17.78 16.02 13.42
C ARG A 305 16.93 15.47 14.56
N SER A 306 15.72 15.03 14.23
CA SER A 306 14.79 14.45 15.20
C SER A 306 14.27 13.10 14.74
N TYR A 307 13.86 12.26 15.70
CA TYR A 307 13.31 10.95 15.42
C TYR A 307 11.84 11.03 15.01
N SER A 308 11.44 10.29 13.97
CA SER A 308 10.05 10.28 13.48
C SER A 308 9.05 9.67 14.46
N CYS A 309 9.51 8.98 15.50
CA CYS A 309 8.64 8.33 16.49
C CYS A 309 8.12 9.27 17.57
N CYS A 310 8.91 10.27 17.98
CA CYS A 310 8.62 11.12 19.14
C CYS A 310 9.08 12.57 18.98
N SER A 311 9.67 12.92 17.84
CA SER A 311 10.24 14.24 17.55
C SER A 311 11.38 14.70 18.47
N LYS A 312 11.85 13.84 19.38
CA LYS A 312 13.05 14.06 20.18
C LYS A 312 14.30 14.18 19.30
N LEU A 313 15.31 14.90 19.79
CA LEU A 313 16.57 15.11 19.10
C LEU A 313 17.45 13.86 19.09
N ALA A 314 18.44 13.84 18.20
CA ALA A 314 19.30 12.68 17.97
C ALA A 314 20.00 12.13 19.22
N GLU A 315 20.36 13.00 20.17
CA GLU A 315 21.10 12.66 21.40
C GLU A 315 20.20 12.27 22.57
N GLU A 316 18.88 12.39 22.42
CA GLU A 316 17.95 12.07 23.50
C GLU A 316 17.73 10.56 23.65
N ALA A 317 17.51 10.12 24.89
CA ALA A 317 17.22 8.74 25.21
C ALA A 317 15.97 8.20 24.49
N GLY A 318 15.99 6.89 24.21
CA GLY A 318 14.93 6.16 23.52
C GLY A 318 13.53 6.44 24.05
N CYS A 319 12.56 6.63 23.16
CA CYS A 319 11.16 6.84 23.52
C CYS A 319 10.36 5.54 23.71
N THR A 320 10.99 4.39 23.55
CA THR A 320 10.34 3.08 23.61
C THR A 320 11.21 2.10 24.38
N ARG A 321 10.55 1.26 25.17
CA ARG A 321 11.16 0.16 25.92
C ARG A 321 10.79 -1.15 25.24
N GLY A 322 11.72 -2.09 25.17
CA GLY A 322 11.54 -3.37 24.51
C GLY A 322 12.66 -4.35 24.82
N HIS A 323 12.70 -5.45 24.07
CA HIS A 323 13.78 -6.42 24.14
C HIS A 323 15.04 -5.91 23.42
N HIS A 324 16.21 -6.33 23.91
CA HIS A 324 17.42 -6.29 23.11
C HIS A 324 17.32 -7.30 21.96
N ILE A 325 17.73 -6.90 20.77
CA ILE A 325 17.67 -7.71 19.54
C ILE A 325 19.00 -7.61 18.81
N PHE A 326 19.29 -8.58 17.95
CA PHE A 326 20.48 -8.57 17.10
C PHE A 326 20.10 -8.94 15.67
N TYR A 327 20.95 -8.56 14.73
CA TYR A 327 20.78 -8.85 13.31
C TYR A 327 22.08 -9.44 12.77
N GLU A 328 21.93 -10.47 11.94
CA GLU A 328 23.03 -11.11 11.23
C GLU A 328 22.81 -10.90 9.74
N SER A 329 23.85 -10.50 9.03
CA SER A 329 23.81 -10.24 7.58
C SER A 329 24.81 -11.07 6.79
N ARG A 330 25.81 -11.65 7.46
CA ARG A 330 26.83 -12.47 6.81
C ARG A 330 26.23 -13.81 6.40
N ALA A 331 26.57 -14.25 5.19
CA ALA A 331 26.05 -15.48 4.61
C ALA A 331 26.32 -16.71 5.49
N ASP A 332 27.55 -16.82 6.01
CA ASP A 332 27.98 -17.95 6.85
C ASP A 332 27.20 -18.02 8.17
N ASP A 333 26.98 -16.86 8.81
CA ASP A 333 26.23 -16.78 10.06
C ASP A 333 24.78 -17.25 9.81
N LEU A 334 24.12 -16.65 8.81
CA LEU A 334 22.77 -17.02 8.40
C LEU A 334 22.65 -18.51 8.02
N HIS A 335 23.64 -19.05 7.31
CA HIS A 335 23.71 -20.45 6.90
C HIS A 335 23.88 -21.38 8.11
N SER A 336 24.73 -21.02 9.08
CA SER A 336 24.88 -21.77 10.33
C SER A 336 23.59 -21.79 11.16
N ARG A 337 22.78 -20.73 11.09
CA ARG A 337 21.47 -20.66 11.74
C ARG A 337 20.43 -21.56 11.09
N HIS A 338 20.39 -21.60 9.76
CA HIS A 338 19.56 -22.53 8.97
C HIS A 338 20.14 -22.59 7.56
N ALA A 339 20.33 -23.80 7.03
CA ALA A 339 20.98 -24.01 5.75
C ALA A 339 20.27 -23.29 4.60
N PHE A 340 21.07 -22.65 3.73
CA PHE A 340 20.61 -22.15 2.44
C PHE A 340 20.47 -23.30 1.44
N SER A 341 19.52 -23.19 0.52
CA SER A 341 19.49 -24.01 -0.69
C SER A 341 19.10 -23.16 -1.89
N PHE A 342 19.44 -23.63 -3.09
CA PHE A 342 18.83 -23.13 -4.30
C PHE A 342 17.33 -23.50 -4.33
N THR A 343 16.54 -22.70 -5.05
CA THR A 343 15.22 -23.15 -5.54
C THR A 343 15.38 -24.41 -6.38
N ARG A 344 14.35 -25.25 -6.45
CA ARG A 344 14.44 -26.48 -7.25
C ARG A 344 14.79 -26.20 -8.73
N PRO A 345 15.47 -27.13 -9.41
CA PRO A 345 15.72 -27.04 -10.84
C PRO A 345 14.43 -26.95 -11.68
N SER A 346 14.56 -26.44 -12.90
CA SER A 346 13.49 -26.43 -13.90
C SER A 346 13.36 -27.80 -14.57
N VAL A 347 12.15 -28.20 -14.96
CA VAL A 347 11.92 -29.42 -15.76
C VAL A 347 12.52 -29.33 -17.17
N ALA A 348 13.00 -28.17 -17.62
CA ALA A 348 13.80 -28.11 -18.85
C ALA A 348 15.10 -28.92 -18.75
N ASP A 349 15.63 -29.12 -17.54
CA ASP A 349 16.83 -29.92 -17.27
C ASP A 349 16.52 -31.45 -17.17
N MET A 350 15.24 -31.83 -17.08
CA MET A 350 14.78 -33.23 -16.98
C MET A 350 13.51 -33.42 -17.83
N GLU A 351 13.63 -33.98 -19.04
CA GLU A 351 12.55 -34.28 -20.02
C GLU A 351 11.18 -33.66 -19.68
N LYS A 352 10.89 -32.45 -20.20
CA LYS A 352 9.65 -31.66 -20.02
C LYS A 352 8.48 -32.50 -19.48
N ASP A 353 8.39 -32.57 -18.15
CA ASP A 353 7.21 -33.11 -17.51
C ASP A 353 6.09 -32.07 -17.71
N PRO A 354 5.01 -32.40 -18.45
CA PRO A 354 3.88 -31.49 -18.65
C PRO A 354 3.10 -31.19 -17.35
N THR A 355 3.55 -31.71 -16.20
CA THR A 355 2.94 -31.47 -14.89
C THR A 355 3.69 -30.47 -14.00
N ASP A 356 4.75 -29.78 -14.49
CA ASP A 356 5.40 -28.73 -13.69
C ASP A 356 4.40 -27.61 -13.34
N THR A 357 4.16 -27.44 -12.04
CA THR A 357 3.24 -26.44 -11.48
C THR A 357 3.91 -25.09 -11.22
N ALA A 358 5.20 -24.94 -11.52
CA ALA A 358 5.92 -23.68 -11.39
C ALA A 358 5.24 -22.57 -12.19
N LEU A 359 5.18 -21.39 -11.59
CA LEU A 359 4.65 -20.20 -12.22
C LEU A 359 5.77 -19.48 -12.96
N ASP A 360 5.41 -18.77 -14.04
CA ASP A 360 6.36 -17.92 -14.78
C ASP A 360 6.86 -16.76 -13.91
N VAL A 361 5.97 -16.19 -13.11
CA VAL A 361 6.18 -14.96 -12.32
C VAL A 361 5.42 -15.08 -11.00
N VAL A 362 6.10 -14.73 -9.91
CA VAL A 362 5.51 -14.54 -8.59
C VAL A 362 5.95 -13.22 -8.00
N SER A 363 5.13 -12.63 -7.13
CA SER A 363 5.57 -11.59 -6.19
C SER A 363 5.51 -12.12 -4.78
N LEU A 364 6.56 -11.85 -4.01
CA LEU A 364 6.79 -12.40 -2.68
C LEU A 364 7.13 -11.28 -1.69
N ASP A 365 6.57 -11.38 -0.49
CA ASP A 365 6.90 -10.54 0.65
C ASP A 365 6.78 -11.36 1.94
N CYS A 366 7.65 -11.09 2.91
CA CYS A 366 7.70 -11.77 4.18
C CYS A 366 7.57 -10.81 5.36
N GLU A 367 6.85 -11.24 6.40
CA GLU A 367 6.92 -10.58 7.70
C GLU A 367 7.98 -11.28 8.56
N MET A 368 8.84 -10.50 9.20
CA MET A 368 9.95 -11.01 10.02
C MET A 368 9.87 -10.60 11.49
N ILE A 369 10.37 -11.47 12.35
CA ILE A 369 10.45 -11.30 13.80
C ILE A 369 11.87 -11.55 14.31
N TYR A 370 12.18 -11.10 15.52
CA TYR A 370 13.47 -11.34 16.16
C TYR A 370 13.40 -12.55 17.08
N THR A 371 14.38 -13.44 16.97
CA THR A 371 14.48 -14.68 17.76
C THR A 371 15.88 -14.87 18.33
N THR A 372 16.05 -15.89 19.15
CA THR A 372 17.38 -16.32 19.62
C THR A 372 18.29 -16.75 18.47
N GLY A 373 17.76 -17.07 17.29
CA GLY A 373 18.50 -17.39 16.06
C GLY A 373 18.61 -16.23 15.08
N GLY A 374 18.49 -14.98 15.55
CA GLY A 374 18.52 -13.78 14.73
C GLY A 374 17.16 -13.41 14.16
N MET A 375 17.14 -12.63 13.08
CA MET A 375 15.88 -12.28 12.41
C MET A 375 15.38 -13.46 11.57
N ARG A 376 14.12 -13.86 11.77
CA ARG A 376 13.48 -15.00 11.11
C ARG A 376 12.17 -14.60 10.46
N VAL A 377 11.81 -15.30 9.39
CA VAL A 377 10.50 -15.15 8.76
C VAL A 377 9.42 -15.75 9.66
N ALA A 378 8.31 -15.03 9.82
CA ALA A 378 7.14 -15.45 10.58
C ALA A 378 5.88 -15.55 9.73
N ARG A 379 5.83 -14.91 8.56
CA ARG A 379 4.77 -15.06 7.57
C ARG A 379 5.35 -14.92 6.17
N VAL A 380 4.87 -15.73 5.23
CA VAL A 380 5.25 -15.66 3.82
C VAL A 380 4.00 -15.51 2.99
N SER A 381 3.95 -14.46 2.18
CA SER A 381 2.89 -14.25 1.19
C SER A 381 3.46 -14.33 -0.20
N VAL A 382 2.75 -15.04 -1.08
CA VAL A 382 3.08 -15.15 -2.51
C VAL A 382 1.81 -14.92 -3.30
N VAL A 383 1.92 -14.07 -4.33
CA VAL A 383 0.89 -13.87 -5.35
C VAL A 383 1.44 -14.23 -6.73
N ASP A 384 0.59 -14.75 -7.60
CA ASP A 384 0.96 -15.03 -8.99
C ASP A 384 1.08 -13.75 -9.83
N GLY A 385 1.50 -13.87 -11.10
CA GLY A 385 1.59 -12.75 -12.04
C GLY A 385 0.28 -12.01 -12.33
N SER A 386 -0.88 -12.56 -11.92
CA SER A 386 -2.19 -11.89 -11.97
C SER A 386 -2.50 -11.10 -10.69
N GLY A 387 -1.74 -11.30 -9.62
CA GLY A 387 -1.95 -10.70 -8.30
C GLY A 387 -2.89 -11.54 -7.43
N LYS A 388 -3.21 -12.77 -7.83
CA LYS A 388 -3.98 -13.70 -7.02
C LYS A 388 -3.06 -14.35 -6.00
N GLN A 389 -3.50 -14.38 -4.74
CA GLN A 389 -2.81 -15.08 -3.65
C GLN A 389 -2.71 -16.58 -3.94
N VAL A 390 -1.48 -17.11 -3.88
CA VAL A 390 -1.17 -18.53 -4.05
C VAL A 390 -0.66 -19.18 -2.76
N LEU A 391 0.01 -18.41 -1.90
CA LEU A 391 0.45 -18.84 -0.57
C LEU A 391 0.32 -17.65 0.40
N ASP A 392 -0.13 -17.92 1.62
CA ASP A 392 -0.15 -16.95 2.73
C ASP A 392 -0.15 -17.75 4.03
N GLU A 393 1.02 -17.98 4.59
CA GLU A 393 1.20 -18.93 5.69
C GLU A 393 2.09 -18.35 6.79
N LEU A 394 1.74 -18.67 8.04
CA LEU A 394 2.58 -18.41 9.19
C LEU A 394 3.67 -19.47 9.31
N VAL A 395 4.87 -19.05 9.71
CA VAL A 395 6.05 -19.90 9.84
C VAL A 395 6.34 -20.17 11.30
N ARG A 396 6.34 -21.44 11.68
CA ARG A 396 6.76 -21.93 12.99
C ARG A 396 8.28 -21.84 13.10
N MET A 397 8.77 -21.34 14.23
CA MET A 397 10.20 -21.36 14.54
C MET A 397 10.74 -22.79 14.65
N ASP A 398 12.00 -22.97 14.28
CA ASP A 398 12.69 -24.26 14.42
C ASP A 398 12.84 -24.65 15.89
N ASP A 399 13.02 -25.95 16.14
CA ASP A 399 13.14 -26.46 17.50
C ASP A 399 14.38 -25.84 18.20
N GLY A 400 14.19 -25.30 19.41
CA GLY A 400 15.23 -24.61 20.18
C GLY A 400 15.45 -23.14 19.79
N VAL A 401 14.69 -22.60 18.84
CA VAL A 401 14.68 -21.18 18.49
C VAL A 401 13.45 -20.50 19.08
N GLU A 402 13.66 -19.48 19.89
CA GLU A 402 12.62 -18.84 20.68
C GLU A 402 12.43 -17.39 20.26
N VAL A 403 11.19 -16.94 20.21
CA VAL A 403 10.86 -15.56 19.83
C VAL A 403 11.29 -14.59 20.93
N ILE A 404 12.05 -13.57 20.55
CA ILE A 404 12.45 -12.47 21.44
C ILE A 404 11.49 -11.29 21.28
N ASP A 405 11.16 -10.93 20.04
CA ASP A 405 10.28 -9.79 19.76
C ASP A 405 9.56 -10.01 18.42
N TYR A 406 8.23 -10.02 18.47
CA TYR A 406 7.38 -10.19 17.29
C TYR A 406 7.45 -9.03 16.30
N ASN A 407 8.06 -7.92 16.68
CA ASN A 407 8.19 -6.74 15.82
C ASN A 407 6.85 -6.24 15.28
N THR A 408 5.75 -6.45 16.03
CA THR A 408 4.34 -6.34 15.60
C THR A 408 4.01 -5.01 14.94
N ARG A 409 4.67 -3.91 15.35
CA ARG A 409 4.53 -2.60 14.71
C ARG A 409 4.79 -2.64 13.20
N PHE A 410 5.73 -3.48 12.77
CA PHE A 410 6.13 -3.61 11.38
C PHE A 410 5.60 -4.92 10.79
N SER A 411 5.73 -6.03 11.52
CA SER A 411 5.37 -7.37 11.01
C SER A 411 3.86 -7.66 11.00
N GLY A 412 3.08 -6.95 11.82
CA GLY A 412 1.67 -7.28 12.07
C GLY A 412 1.43 -8.58 12.84
N ILE A 413 2.48 -9.34 13.16
CA ILE A 413 2.38 -10.63 13.83
C ILE A 413 2.21 -10.43 15.34
N THR A 414 1.17 -11.03 15.90
CA THR A 414 0.98 -11.13 17.35
C THR A 414 1.43 -12.49 17.88
N GLN A 415 1.59 -12.60 19.20
CA GLN A 415 1.88 -13.88 19.83
C GLN A 415 0.75 -14.88 19.60
N GLU A 416 -0.49 -14.39 19.66
CA GLU A 416 -1.70 -15.16 19.43
C GLU A 416 -1.73 -15.75 18.02
N ASP A 417 -1.38 -14.96 17.00
CA ASP A 417 -1.29 -15.43 15.62
C ASP A 417 -0.21 -16.51 15.49
N HIS A 418 1.00 -16.24 16.01
CA HIS A 418 2.15 -17.10 15.82
C HIS A 418 2.02 -18.47 16.52
N VAL A 419 1.28 -18.57 17.62
CA VAL A 419 1.00 -19.87 18.27
C VAL A 419 0.26 -20.83 17.34
N HIS A 420 -0.45 -20.32 16.34
CA HIS A 420 -1.14 -21.13 15.34
C HIS A 420 -0.27 -21.51 14.13
N ALA A 421 1.00 -21.06 14.08
CA ALA A 421 1.92 -21.41 13.01
C ALA A 421 2.26 -22.91 13.05
N ALA A 422 1.86 -23.64 12.00
CA ALA A 422 2.02 -25.09 11.92
C ALA A 422 3.24 -25.53 11.09
N LEU A 423 3.61 -24.74 10.08
CA LEU A 423 4.63 -25.13 9.09
C LEU A 423 6.00 -24.58 9.49
N SER A 424 7.02 -25.44 9.55
CA SER A 424 8.41 -24.99 9.72
C SER A 424 8.92 -24.31 8.45
N LEU A 425 10.05 -23.59 8.55
CA LEU A 425 10.70 -22.97 7.39
C LEU A 425 11.00 -24.00 6.28
N SER A 426 11.46 -25.19 6.64
CA SER A 426 11.70 -26.28 5.68
C SER A 426 10.42 -26.72 4.96
N SER A 427 9.30 -26.84 5.67
CA SER A 427 8.00 -27.16 5.07
C SER A 427 7.49 -26.05 4.16
N ILE A 428 7.65 -24.79 4.56
CA ILE A 428 7.27 -23.63 3.75
C ILE A 428 8.09 -23.59 2.46
N ARG A 429 9.40 -23.80 2.52
CA ARG A 429 10.26 -23.87 1.32
C ARG A 429 9.83 -24.99 0.38
N LYS A 430 9.46 -26.15 0.92
CA LYS A 430 8.91 -27.24 0.13
C LYS A 430 7.55 -26.88 -0.52
N SER A 431 6.70 -26.12 0.16
CA SER A 431 5.47 -25.58 -0.43
C SER A 431 5.77 -24.55 -1.52
N LEU A 432 6.80 -23.71 -1.35
CA LEU A 432 7.24 -22.75 -2.37
C LEU A 432 7.74 -23.45 -3.64
N ASP A 433 8.36 -24.62 -3.53
CA ASP A 433 8.79 -25.41 -4.71
C ASP A 433 7.61 -25.76 -5.64
N ALA A 434 6.38 -25.83 -5.14
CA ALA A 434 5.21 -26.06 -6.00
C ALA A 434 4.97 -24.90 -6.99
N PHE A 435 5.45 -23.70 -6.68
CA PHE A 435 5.18 -22.49 -7.46
C PHE A 435 6.45 -21.82 -8.01
N ILE A 436 7.61 -22.06 -7.40
CA ILE A 436 8.88 -21.40 -7.69
C ILE A 436 9.94 -22.45 -8.05
N ASN A 437 10.42 -22.40 -9.28
CA ASN A 437 11.62 -23.12 -9.70
C ASN A 437 12.75 -22.12 -10.03
N ARG A 438 13.89 -22.60 -10.55
CA ARG A 438 15.02 -21.75 -10.97
C ARG A 438 14.66 -20.69 -12.02
N ASP A 439 13.68 -20.97 -12.89
CA ASP A 439 13.31 -20.12 -14.03
C ASP A 439 12.19 -19.13 -13.69
N THR A 440 11.40 -19.40 -12.64
CA THR A 440 10.36 -18.50 -12.13
C THR A 440 10.96 -17.15 -11.78
N ILE A 441 10.38 -16.05 -12.30
CA ILE A 441 10.81 -14.70 -11.91
C ILE A 441 10.17 -14.32 -10.58
N VAL A 442 10.99 -14.02 -9.57
CA VAL A 442 10.55 -13.56 -8.25
C VAL A 442 10.65 -12.03 -8.16
N ILE A 443 9.51 -11.39 -7.92
CA ILE A 443 9.37 -9.94 -7.75
C ILE A 443 9.25 -9.63 -6.25
N GLY A 444 9.91 -8.57 -5.78
CA GLY A 444 9.79 -8.11 -4.40
C GLY A 444 10.22 -6.65 -4.22
N HIS A 445 10.17 -6.16 -2.98
CA HIS A 445 10.69 -4.85 -2.60
C HIS A 445 11.74 -4.99 -1.51
N ALA A 446 13.01 -4.69 -1.82
CA ALA A 446 14.14 -5.06 -0.98
C ALA A 446 14.20 -6.59 -0.75
N LEU A 447 13.95 -7.36 -1.82
CA LEU A 447 13.71 -8.80 -1.85
C LEU A 447 14.85 -9.65 -1.27
N HIS A 448 16.08 -9.13 -1.26
CA HIS A 448 17.21 -9.79 -0.58
C HIS A 448 16.91 -10.12 0.89
N ASN A 449 16.12 -9.29 1.59
CA ASN A 449 15.78 -9.53 2.99
C ASN A 449 14.93 -10.79 3.13
N ASP A 450 13.91 -10.91 2.27
CA ASP A 450 12.98 -12.05 2.22
C ASP A 450 13.70 -13.33 1.84
N LEU A 451 14.48 -13.32 0.75
CA LEU A 451 15.22 -14.50 0.31
C LEU A 451 16.28 -14.93 1.33
N ASN A 452 16.93 -13.96 1.99
CA ASN A 452 17.87 -14.26 3.06
C ASN A 452 17.15 -14.87 4.26
N THR A 453 16.00 -14.34 4.72
CA THR A 453 15.25 -14.94 5.85
C THR A 453 14.63 -16.30 5.51
N LEU A 454 14.21 -16.51 4.27
CA LEU A 454 13.77 -17.80 3.73
C LEU A 454 14.92 -18.80 3.54
N ARG A 455 16.17 -18.33 3.55
CA ARG A 455 17.37 -19.13 3.28
C ARG A 455 17.31 -19.76 1.87
N ILE A 456 16.86 -18.98 0.89
CA ILE A 456 16.75 -19.39 -0.51
C ILE A 456 17.75 -18.60 -1.35
N VAL A 457 18.49 -19.31 -2.20
CA VAL A 457 19.31 -18.70 -3.26
C VAL A 457 18.53 -18.78 -4.56
N HIS A 458 18.24 -17.63 -5.15
CA HIS A 458 17.50 -17.51 -6.40
C HIS A 458 18.05 -16.36 -7.25
N HIS A 459 18.09 -16.53 -8.57
CA HIS A 459 18.77 -15.59 -9.47
C HIS A 459 17.83 -14.83 -10.40
N GLN A 460 16.63 -15.33 -10.67
CA GLN A 460 15.65 -14.64 -11.52
C GLN A 460 14.85 -13.62 -10.70
N CYS A 461 15.53 -12.60 -10.17
CA CYS A 461 14.91 -11.60 -9.29
C CYS A 461 14.66 -10.26 -9.97
N ILE A 462 13.55 -9.61 -9.62
CA ILE A 462 13.27 -8.20 -9.89
C ILE A 462 12.96 -7.51 -8.56
N ASP A 463 13.81 -6.57 -8.16
CA ASP A 463 13.62 -5.80 -6.94
C ASP A 463 13.15 -4.37 -7.26
N THR A 464 11.96 -4.01 -6.81
CA THR A 464 11.39 -2.68 -7.04
C THR A 464 12.17 -1.55 -6.34
N ALA A 465 12.90 -1.83 -5.26
CA ALA A 465 13.77 -0.84 -4.63
C ALA A 465 14.96 -0.44 -5.53
N ILE A 466 15.33 -1.31 -6.47
CA ILE A 466 16.42 -1.11 -7.43
C ILE A 466 15.86 -0.60 -8.75
N LEU A 467 14.73 -1.15 -9.21
CA LEU A 467 14.03 -0.74 -10.42
C LEU A 467 13.60 0.74 -10.38
N PHE A 468 13.32 1.25 -9.17
CA PHE A 468 13.00 2.65 -8.91
C PHE A 468 14.08 3.32 -8.04
N PRO A 469 15.24 3.69 -8.62
CA PRO A 469 16.39 4.13 -7.86
C PRO A 469 16.12 5.44 -7.12
N HIS A 470 16.73 5.57 -5.94
CA HIS A 470 16.69 6.81 -5.17
C HIS A 470 17.56 7.90 -5.84
N ARG A 471 17.11 9.16 -5.82
CA ARG A 471 17.83 10.29 -6.47
C ARG A 471 19.23 10.54 -5.92
N ALA A 472 19.47 10.18 -4.66
CA ALA A 472 20.78 10.30 -4.01
C ALA A 472 21.72 9.10 -4.28
N GLY A 473 21.26 8.10 -5.04
CA GLY A 473 22.00 6.86 -5.29
C GLY A 473 22.07 5.92 -4.07
N PRO A 474 22.72 4.75 -4.24
CA PRO A 474 22.97 3.80 -3.15
C PRO A 474 23.77 4.44 -2.01
N PRO A 475 23.58 4.01 -0.75
CA PRO A 475 22.70 2.92 -0.30
C PRO A 475 21.24 3.35 -0.07
N TYR A 476 20.87 4.58 -0.38
CA TYR A 476 19.51 5.07 -0.16
C TYR A 476 18.51 4.36 -1.08
N ARG A 477 17.37 3.96 -0.50
CA ARG A 477 16.27 3.28 -1.18
C ARG A 477 14.98 4.06 -0.96
N ARG A 478 14.08 4.01 -1.94
CA ARG A 478 12.71 4.52 -1.79
C ARG A 478 11.87 3.47 -1.08
N SER A 479 10.97 3.87 -0.18
CA SER A 479 10.05 2.93 0.44
C SER A 479 8.97 2.46 -0.55
N LEU A 480 8.48 1.23 -0.39
CA LEU A 480 7.35 0.71 -1.17
C LEU A 480 6.15 1.66 -1.10
N ARG A 481 5.80 2.11 0.11
CA ARG A 481 4.73 3.08 0.34
C ARG A 481 4.89 4.35 -0.48
N ASP A 482 6.09 4.92 -0.56
CA ASP A 482 6.32 6.15 -1.34
C ASP A 482 6.24 5.89 -2.85
N LEU A 483 6.71 4.72 -3.32
CA LEU A 483 6.62 4.33 -4.73
C LEU A 483 5.18 4.09 -5.17
N VAL A 484 4.42 3.32 -4.38
CA VAL A 484 3.00 3.02 -4.61
C VAL A 484 2.19 4.31 -4.62
N LYS A 485 2.46 5.21 -3.67
CA LYS A 485 1.82 6.53 -3.63
C LYS A 485 2.14 7.38 -4.85
N GLU A 486 3.40 7.44 -5.29
CA GLU A 486 3.79 8.25 -6.43
C GLU A 486 3.26 7.71 -7.76
N HIS A 487 3.39 6.40 -8.00
CA HIS A 487 3.14 5.81 -9.31
C HIS A 487 1.72 5.26 -9.47
N LEU A 488 1.14 4.72 -8.40
CA LEU A 488 -0.20 4.12 -8.43
C LEU A 488 -1.27 5.03 -7.81
N GLY A 489 -0.86 6.07 -7.07
CA GLY A 489 -1.80 6.96 -6.36
C GLY A 489 -2.54 6.27 -5.22
N LEU A 490 -1.95 5.19 -4.68
CA LEU A 490 -2.54 4.39 -3.60
C LEU A 490 -1.81 4.66 -2.29
N THR A 491 -2.52 4.48 -1.18
CA THR A 491 -1.93 4.53 0.16
C THR A 491 -2.06 3.15 0.78
N ILE A 492 -0.93 2.47 0.94
CA ILE A 492 -0.79 1.19 1.65
C ILE A 492 -0.23 1.44 3.05
N GLN A 493 -0.32 0.46 3.95
CA GLN A 493 0.23 0.57 5.32
C GLN A 493 -0.35 1.79 6.08
N ALA A 494 -1.63 2.10 5.85
CA ALA A 494 -2.29 3.33 6.30
C ALA A 494 -2.49 3.41 7.83
N GLY A 495 -2.40 2.29 8.54
CA GLY A 495 -2.47 2.22 10.01
C GLY A 495 -1.25 2.81 10.73
N GLY A 496 -0.25 3.31 10.00
CA GLY A 496 0.99 3.83 10.59
C GLY A 496 1.70 2.78 11.46
N GLY A 497 2.51 3.21 12.43
CA GLY A 497 3.15 2.30 13.37
C GLY A 497 2.23 1.68 14.42
N THR A 498 0.90 1.72 14.22
CA THR A 498 -0.12 1.17 15.13
C THR A 498 -0.82 -0.08 14.59
N SER A 499 -0.72 -0.32 13.28
CA SER A 499 -1.12 -1.58 12.65
C SER A 499 0.06 -2.05 11.81
N GLY A 500 0.53 -3.27 12.04
CA GLY A 500 1.63 -3.81 11.26
C GLY A 500 1.27 -3.99 9.78
N HIS A 501 2.27 -4.36 8.99
CA HIS A 501 2.12 -4.51 7.55
C HIS A 501 1.38 -5.80 7.20
N SER A 502 0.97 -5.86 5.94
CA SER A 502 0.33 -7.03 5.36
C SER A 502 1.17 -7.45 4.16
N SER A 503 1.93 -8.52 4.32
CA SER A 503 2.72 -9.09 3.21
C SER A 503 1.93 -9.41 1.95
N VAL A 504 0.63 -9.71 2.04
CA VAL A 504 -0.23 -9.85 0.84
C VAL A 504 -0.45 -8.50 0.16
N GLU A 505 -0.74 -7.44 0.92
CA GLU A 505 -0.89 -6.07 0.39
C GLU A 505 0.41 -5.62 -0.29
N ASP A 506 1.55 -5.85 0.38
CA ASP A 506 2.87 -5.45 -0.08
C ASP A 506 3.32 -6.24 -1.33
N SER A 507 3.02 -7.54 -1.39
CA SER A 507 3.23 -8.37 -2.59
C SER A 507 2.43 -7.88 -3.79
N VAL A 508 1.12 -7.62 -3.62
CA VAL A 508 0.28 -7.10 -4.71
C VAL A 508 0.75 -5.71 -5.15
N ALA A 509 1.08 -4.83 -4.21
CA ALA A 509 1.52 -3.48 -4.51
C ALA A 509 2.86 -3.47 -5.27
N THR A 510 3.77 -4.37 -4.93
CA THR A 510 5.04 -4.56 -5.63
C THR A 510 4.82 -5.06 -7.06
N LEU A 511 3.93 -6.04 -7.26
CA LEU A 511 3.55 -6.53 -8.58
C LEU A 511 2.96 -5.41 -9.46
N ASP A 512 2.05 -4.60 -8.89
CA ASP A 512 1.44 -3.47 -9.58
C ASP A 512 2.46 -2.38 -9.96
N LEU A 513 3.50 -2.16 -9.14
CA LEU A 513 4.59 -1.26 -9.50
C LEU A 513 5.37 -1.77 -10.72
N VAL A 514 5.64 -3.07 -10.82
CA VAL A 514 6.29 -3.66 -12.00
C VAL A 514 5.40 -3.53 -13.22
N ARG A 515 4.09 -3.80 -13.11
CA ARG A 515 3.12 -3.55 -14.20
C ARG A 515 3.14 -2.11 -14.66
N TRP A 516 3.16 -1.16 -13.71
CA TRP A 516 3.26 0.26 -14.02
C TRP A 516 4.56 0.58 -14.75
N TYR A 517 5.69 0.03 -14.30
CA TYR A 517 6.98 0.20 -14.96
C TYR A 517 6.93 -0.32 -16.41
N VAL A 518 6.35 -1.50 -16.63
CA VAL A 518 6.20 -2.08 -17.96
C VAL A 518 5.36 -1.18 -18.87
N LEU A 519 4.22 -0.67 -18.40
CA LEU A 519 3.33 0.17 -19.22
C LEU A 519 3.93 1.56 -19.52
N ASN A 520 4.72 2.12 -18.62
CA ASN A 520 5.14 3.53 -18.68
C ASN A 520 6.62 3.73 -19.04
N LYS A 521 7.47 2.73 -18.84
CA LYS A 521 8.93 2.83 -19.00
C LYS A 521 9.50 1.84 -20.01
N LEU A 522 8.98 0.62 -20.07
CA LEU A 522 9.33 -0.30 -21.15
C LEU A 522 8.58 0.13 -22.41
N LYS A 523 9.34 0.58 -23.41
CA LYS A 523 8.77 0.78 -24.76
C LYS A 523 8.34 -0.60 -25.28
N PRO A 524 7.17 -0.73 -25.94
CA PRO A 524 6.84 -1.98 -26.61
C PRO A 524 7.94 -2.29 -27.62
N THR A 525 8.62 -3.42 -27.43
CA THR A 525 9.50 -3.97 -28.47
C THR A 525 8.65 -4.11 -29.72
N ALA A 526 9.03 -3.38 -30.79
CA ALA A 526 8.37 -3.52 -32.08
C ALA A 526 8.32 -5.01 -32.41
N LYS A 527 7.11 -5.53 -32.69
CA LYS A 527 6.96 -6.90 -33.18
C LYS A 527 7.78 -7.01 -34.46
N THR A 528 8.95 -7.65 -34.37
CA THR A 528 9.76 -8.08 -35.52
C THR A 528 9.12 -9.27 -36.20
#